data_AF-A0A936LYQ9-F1
#
_entry.id   AF-A0A936LYQ9-F1
#
_cell.length_a   1.000
_cell.length_b   1.000
_cell.length_c   1.000
_cell.angle_alpha   90.00
_cell.angle_beta   90.00
_cell.angle_gamma   90.00
#
_symmetry.space_group_name_H-M   'P 1'
#
loop_
_entity.id
_entity.type
_entity.pdbx_description
1 polymer ?
#
loop_
_entity_poly.entity_id
_entity_poly.type
_entity_poly.pdbx_seq_one_letter_code
_entity_poly.pdbx_strand_id
1 'polypeptide(L)' 'MIRSEDEYRATSGRVAAAERRIREQEERLRKAGLADAEIKRVIDPLRSFHLQLKEEIEEYERRLA' A
#
# COMPACT_ATOMS: atom_id res chain seq x y z
N MET A 1 -9.02 -12.37 -3.05
CA MET A 1 -9.66 -12.84 -1.80
C MET A 1 -8.76 -13.89 -1.17
N ILE A 2 -8.28 -13.62 0.05
CA ILE A 2 -7.33 -14.47 0.80
C ILE A 2 -8.07 -15.66 1.43
N ARG A 3 -7.53 -16.87 1.29
CA ARG A 3 -8.16 -18.13 1.71
C ARG A 3 -7.33 -18.96 2.69
N SER A 4 -6.06 -18.60 2.88
CA SER A 4 -5.16 -19.31 3.79
C SER A 4 -4.25 -18.33 4.52
N GLU A 5 -3.65 -18.84 5.58
CA GLU A 5 -2.67 -18.11 6.38
C GLU A 5 -1.39 -17.79 5.59
N ASP A 6 -0.98 -18.66 4.65
CA ASP A 6 0.16 -18.39 3.77
C ASP A 6 -0.15 -17.28 2.77
N GLU A 7 -1.36 -17.27 2.19
CA GLU A 7 -1.82 -16.18 1.32
C GLU A 7 -1.93 -14.85 2.10
N TYR A 8 -2.38 -14.91 3.35
CA TYR A 8 -2.43 -13.76 4.25
C TYR A 8 -1.03 -13.19 4.46
N ARG A 9 -0.07 -14.02 4.90
CA ARG A 9 1.33 -13.59 5.10
C ARG A 9 1.96 -13.01 3.83
N ALA A 10 1.76 -13.66 2.69
CA ALA A 10 2.30 -13.18 1.42
C ALA A 10 1.68 -11.83 1.02
N THR A 11 0.37 -11.67 1.18
CA THR A 11 -0.35 -10.43 0.84
C THR A 11 0.03 -9.30 1.77
N SER A 12 0.10 -9.54 3.08
CA SER A 12 0.58 -8.58 4.08
C SER A 12 2.02 -8.15 3.81
N GLY A 13 2.90 -9.07 3.41
CA GLY A 13 4.26 -8.76 2.99
C GLY A 13 4.30 -7.83 1.76
N ARG A 14 3.42 -8.07 0.78
CA ARG A 14 3.30 -7.20 -0.42
C ARG A 14 2.81 -5.81 -0.05
N VAL A 15 1.79 -5.69 0.80
CA VAL A 15 1.28 -4.40 1.30
C VAL A 15 2.38 -3.62 2.01
N ALA A 16 3.09 -4.25 2.95
CA ALA A 16 4.18 -3.61 3.68
C ALA A 16 5.33 -3.14 2.75
N ALA A 17 5.71 -3.96 1.77
CA ALA A 17 6.73 -3.58 0.80
C ALA A 17 6.29 -2.40 -0.08
N ALA A 18 5.01 -2.37 -0.46
CA ALA A 18 4.46 -1.33 -1.30
C ALA A 18 4.33 0.00 -0.55
N GLU A 19 3.90 -0.02 0.72
CA GLU A 19 3.89 1.16 1.59
C GLU A 19 5.28 1.76 1.79
N ARG A 20 6.31 0.91 2.01
CA ARG A 20 7.70 1.38 2.10
C ARG A 20 8.13 2.09 0.82
N ARG A 21 7.87 1.51 -0.35
CA ARG A 21 8.20 2.11 -1.65
C ARG A 21 7.49 3.45 -1.85
N ILE A 22 6.20 3.54 -1.51
CA ILE A 22 5.46 4.81 -1.60
C ILE A 22 6.10 5.89 -0.74
N ARG A 23 6.43 5.57 0.53
CA ARG A 23 7.07 6.53 1.44
C ARG A 23 8.43 7.00 0.91
N GLU A 24 9.24 6.06 0.43
CA GLU A 24 10.54 6.38 -0.18
C GLU A 24 10.40 7.28 -1.40
N GLN A 25 9.41 7.02 -2.27
CA GLN A 25 9.14 7.89 -3.42
C GLN A 25 8.67 9.28 -2.98
N GLU A 26 7.74 9.36 -2.02
CA GLU A 26 7.26 10.63 -1.48
C GLU A 26 8.41 11.49 -0.92
N GLU A 27 9.31 10.88 -0.14
CA GLU A 27 10.51 11.56 0.35
C GLU A 27 11.46 12.01 -0.76
N ARG A 28 11.68 11.18 -1.78
CA ARG A 28 12.53 11.54 -2.92
C ARG A 28 11.95 12.71 -3.71
N LEU A 29 10.64 12.73 -3.93
CA LEU A 29 9.96 13.81 -4.65
C LEU A 29 10.00 15.12 -3.84
N ARG A 30 9.80 15.05 -2.52
CA ARG A 30 9.99 16.23 -1.64
C ARG A 30 11.42 16.76 -1.70
N LYS A 31 12.43 15.88 -1.64
CA LYS A 31 13.86 16.26 -1.75
C LYS A 31 14.21 16.84 -3.13
N ALA A 32 13.48 16.44 -4.18
CA ALA A 32 13.61 17.00 -5.52
C ALA A 32 12.89 18.37 -5.68
N GLY A 33 12.23 18.87 -4.64
CA GLY A 33 11.61 20.20 -4.61
C GLY A 33 10.21 20.26 -5.24
N LEU A 34 9.54 19.13 -5.46
CA LEU A 34 8.17 19.12 -5.96
C LEU A 34 7.20 19.66 -4.91
N ALA A 35 6.18 20.38 -5.37
CA ALA A 35 5.11 20.84 -4.49
C ALA A 35 4.20 19.68 -4.08
N ASP A 36 3.58 19.78 -2.91
CA ASP A 36 2.72 18.71 -2.37
C ASP A 36 1.59 18.30 -3.34
N ALA A 37 1.05 19.23 -4.13
CA ALA A 37 0.03 18.94 -5.14
C ALA A 37 0.56 18.04 -6.27
N GLU A 38 1.82 18.20 -6.66
CA GLU A 38 2.47 17.40 -7.69
C GLU A 38 2.83 16.01 -7.15
N ILE A 39 3.36 15.97 -5.92
CA ILE A 39 3.63 14.72 -5.20
C ILE A 39 2.34 13.92 -5.05
N LYS A 40 1.25 14.57 -4.64
CA LYS A 40 -0.06 13.94 -4.50
C LYS A 40 -0.53 13.31 -5.81
N ARG A 41 -0.39 14.00 -6.94
CA ARG A 41 -0.76 13.46 -8.27
C ARG A 41 0.03 12.20 -8.65
N VAL A 42 1.29 12.10 -8.25
CA VAL A 42 2.13 10.92 -8.51
C VAL A 42 1.81 9.77 -7.54
N ILE A 43 1.58 10.09 -6.27
CA ILE A 43 1.44 9.09 -5.20
C ILE A 43 0.01 8.53 -5.10
N ASP A 44 -1.03 9.33 -5.36
CA ASP A 44 -2.43 8.90 -5.21
C ASP A 44 -2.77 7.64 -6.04
N PRO A 45 -2.36 7.49 -7.31
CA PRO A 45 -2.58 6.26 -8.08
C PRO A 45 -1.92 5.03 -7.44
N LEU A 46 -0.71 5.19 -6.89
CA LEU A 46 0.01 4.10 -6.21
C LEU A 46 -0.72 3.66 -4.94
N ARG A 47 -1.26 4.63 -4.18
CA ARG A 47 -2.04 4.35 -2.96
C ARG A 47 -3.36 3.63 -3.30
N SER A 48 -4.04 4.04 -4.38
CA SER A 48 -5.30 3.43 -4.81
C SER A 48 -5.11 1.95 -5.16
N PHE A 49 -4.06 1.59 -5.89
CA PHE A 49 -3.76 0.18 -6.22
C PHE A 49 -3.48 -0.69 -4.98
N HIS A 50 -3.01 -0.09 -3.89
CA HIS A 50 -2.73 -0.80 -2.64
C HIS A 50 -3.94 -0.93 -1.72
N LEU A 51 -5.00 -0.14 -1.96
CA LEU A 51 -6.21 -0.17 -1.14
C LEU A 51 -6.93 -1.52 -1.26
N GLN A 52 -7.04 -2.06 -2.47
CA GLN A 52 -7.69 -3.35 -2.71
C GLN A 52 -7.02 -4.50 -1.94
N LEU A 53 -5.69 -4.51 -1.84
CA LEU A 53 -4.97 -5.55 -1.09
C LEU A 53 -5.18 -5.44 0.43
N LYS A 54 -5.37 -4.21 0.94
CA LYS A 54 -5.71 -3.99 2.34
C LYS A 54 -7.13 -4.46 2.65
N GLU A 55 -8.08 -4.18 1.76
CA GLU A 55 -9.45 -4.65 1.89
C GLU A 55 -9.51 -6.18 1.99
N GLU A 56 -8.74 -6.90 1.15
CA GLU A 56 -8.68 -8.37 1.23
C GLU A 56 -8.08 -8.91 2.54
N ILE A 57 -7.10 -8.18 3.11
CA ILE A 57 -6.52 -8.49 4.43
C ILE A 57 -7.56 -8.27 5.53
N GLU A 58 -8.21 -7.11 5.54
CA GLU A 58 -9.23 -6.77 6.55
C GLU A 58 -10.42 -7.74 6.49
N GLU A 59 -10.83 -8.17 5.29
CA GLU A 59 -11.83 -9.23 5.13
C GLU A 59 -11.36 -10.58 5.69
N TYR A 60 -10.10 -10.96 5.48
CA TYR A 60 -9.54 -12.18 6.06
C TYR A 60 -9.55 -12.13 7.59
N GLU A 61 -9.05 -11.04 8.16
CA GLU A 61 -8.98 -10.81 9.61
C GLU A 61 -10.37 -10.82 10.25
N ARG A 62 -11.36 -10.17 9.62
CA ARG A 62 -12.75 -10.17 10.11
C ARG A 62 -13.40 -11.54 10.17
N ARG A 63 -12.98 -12.51 9.34
CA ARG A 63 -13.49 -13.88 9.41
C ARG A 63 -12.82 -14.73 10.49
N LEU A 64 -11.67 -14.29 11.01
CA LEU A 64 -10.93 -14.96 12.09
C LEU A 64 -11.28 -14.42 13.48
N ALA A 65 -11.92 -13.26 13.57
CA ALA A 65 -12.41 -12.63 14.80
C ALA A 65 -13.79 -13.18 15.20
#